data_AF-A0A7K3W7Z3-F1
#
_entry.id   AF-A0A7K3W7Z3-F1
#
_cell.length_a   1.000
_cell.length_b   1.000
_cell.length_c   1.000
_cell.angle_alpha   90.00
_cell.angle_beta   90.00
_cell.angle_gamma   90.00
#
_symmetry.space_group_name_H-M   'P 1'
#
loop_
_entity.id
_entity.type
_entity.pdbx_description
1 polymer ?
#
loop_
_entity_poly.entity_id
_entity_poly.type
_entity_poly.pdbx_seq_one_letter_code
_entity_poly.pdbx_strand_id
1 'polypeptide(L)'
;MTAPAAGGASRLLRPLLAAVIAVALVLIGGGLAVALGIGQQQTPGTDSVDAGFSRDMSRHHLQGVEMANLAASRSQDPEVLSLAFDISATQTNQAGRMQGWLALWGLPATSAETMTWMGGSHGHGSGSSQMGSVAMDDMAMGPGGLMPGMATEEELAELRSLSGPAFDVRFLQLMTRHHQGGLEMAQYAGSHAIEPAVATLARTIAETQTAEVTTMTDMLAARGGAPLPAP
;
A
#
# COMPACT_ATOMS: atom_id res chain seq x y z
N MET A 1 -33.89 -83.78 7.73
CA MET A 1 -32.82 -83.05 7.02
C MET A 1 -33.42 -81.81 6.36
N THR A 2 -33.21 -80.63 6.92
CA THR A 2 -33.31 -79.34 6.22
C THR A 2 -32.44 -78.33 6.98
N ALA A 3 -31.50 -77.71 6.26
CA ALA A 3 -30.45 -76.83 6.78
C ALA A 3 -30.94 -75.39 6.99
N PRO A 4 -30.30 -74.59 7.87
CA PRO A 4 -30.61 -73.16 7.98
C PRO A 4 -29.97 -72.35 6.83
N ALA A 5 -30.74 -71.41 6.30
CA ALA A 5 -30.32 -70.51 5.22
C ALA A 5 -29.33 -69.44 5.72
N ALA A 6 -28.08 -69.51 5.27
CA ALA A 6 -27.09 -68.44 5.44
C ALA A 6 -27.26 -67.38 4.34
N GLY A 7 -28.13 -66.40 4.56
CA GLY A 7 -28.51 -65.39 3.54
C GLY A 7 -28.37 -63.92 3.93
N GLY A 8 -27.66 -63.59 5.01
CA GLY A 8 -27.64 -62.23 5.58
C GLY A 8 -26.43 -61.36 5.22
N ALA A 9 -25.24 -61.96 5.00
CA ALA A 9 -24.00 -61.19 4.92
C ALA A 9 -23.83 -60.38 3.62
N SER A 10 -24.32 -60.88 2.48
CA SER A 10 -24.12 -60.25 1.16
C SER A 10 -24.99 -59.00 0.92
N ARG A 11 -26.07 -58.81 1.67
CA ARG A 11 -26.96 -57.65 1.52
C ARG A 11 -26.41 -56.38 2.18
N LEU A 12 -25.59 -56.52 3.23
CA LEU A 12 -24.98 -55.39 3.94
C LEU A 12 -23.60 -54.99 3.39
N LEU A 13 -22.91 -55.89 2.68
CA LEU A 13 -21.60 -55.65 2.09
C LEU A 13 -21.62 -54.62 0.94
N ARG A 14 -22.67 -54.61 0.13
CA ARG A 14 -22.82 -53.66 -1.00
C ARG A 14 -22.96 -52.20 -0.57
N PRO A 15 -23.87 -51.83 0.36
CA PRO A 15 -23.96 -50.45 0.83
C PRO A 15 -22.70 -50.02 1.60
N LEU A 16 -22.07 -50.94 2.35
CA LEU A 16 -20.78 -50.66 3.02
C LEU A 16 -19.66 -50.38 2.02
N LEU A 17 -19.52 -51.18 0.97
CA LEU A 17 -18.51 -50.96 -0.07
C LEU A 17 -18.75 -49.64 -0.81
N ALA A 18 -20.01 -49.34 -1.14
CA ALA A 18 -20.37 -48.06 -1.77
C ALA A 18 -20.03 -46.86 -0.86
N ALA A 19 -20.27 -46.98 0.45
CA ALA A 19 -19.90 -45.94 1.42
C ALA A 19 -18.38 -45.76 1.51
N VAL A 20 -17.60 -46.85 1.53
CA VAL A 20 -16.13 -46.79 1.56
C VAL A 20 -15.57 -46.15 0.29
N ILE A 21 -16.10 -46.51 -0.89
CA ILE A 21 -15.70 -45.91 -2.17
C ILE A 21 -16.05 -44.41 -2.19
N ALA A 22 -17.24 -44.04 -1.72
CA ALA A 22 -17.65 -42.63 -1.65
C ALA A 22 -16.71 -41.82 -0.73
N VAL A 23 -16.37 -42.35 0.45
CA VAL A 23 -15.41 -41.71 1.36
C VAL A 23 -14.02 -41.60 0.73
N ALA A 24 -13.53 -42.66 0.08
CA ALA A 24 -12.24 -42.64 -0.61
C ALA A 24 -12.22 -41.59 -1.74
N LEU A 25 -13.29 -41.46 -2.52
CA LEU A 25 -13.42 -40.44 -3.57
C LEU A 25 -13.46 -39.02 -3.01
N VAL A 26 -14.12 -38.78 -1.88
CA VAL A 26 -14.12 -37.47 -1.22
C VAL A 26 -12.72 -37.13 -0.68
N LEU A 27 -12.02 -38.09 -0.08
CA LEU A 27 -10.64 -37.88 0.40
C LEU A 27 -9.65 -37.64 -0.74
N ILE A 28 -9.77 -38.38 -1.84
CA ILE A 28 -8.95 -38.18 -3.05
C ILE A 28 -9.27 -36.84 -3.69
N GLY A 29 -10.55 -36.49 -3.83
CA GLY A 29 -10.99 -35.21 -4.39
C GLY A 29 -10.55 -34.02 -3.54
N GLY A 30 -10.68 -34.13 -2.21
CA GLY A 30 -10.19 -33.12 -1.27
C GLY A 30 -8.66 -33.00 -1.28
N GLY A 31 -7.94 -34.12 -1.29
CA GLY A 31 -6.47 -34.14 -1.39
C GLY A 31 -5.98 -33.56 -2.72
N LEU A 32 -6.65 -33.86 -3.82
CA LEU A 32 -6.35 -33.28 -5.13
C LEU A 32 -6.67 -31.78 -5.19
N ALA A 33 -7.77 -31.33 -4.60
CA ALA A 33 -8.10 -29.91 -4.51
C ALA A 33 -7.05 -29.12 -3.72
N VAL A 34 -6.56 -29.67 -2.60
CA VAL A 34 -5.44 -29.08 -1.83
C VAL A 34 -4.14 -29.09 -2.63
N ALA A 35 -3.80 -30.22 -3.27
CA ALA A 35 -2.58 -30.33 -4.08
C ALA A 35 -2.59 -29.41 -5.31
N LEU A 36 -3.76 -29.13 -5.88
CA LEU A 36 -3.95 -28.20 -6.99
C LEU A 36 -4.18 -26.75 -6.53
N GLY A 37 -4.17 -26.48 -5.22
CA GLY A 37 -4.37 -25.13 -4.66
C GLY A 37 -5.76 -24.54 -4.93
N ILE A 38 -6.76 -25.37 -5.20
CA ILE A 38 -8.14 -24.91 -5.47
C ILE A 38 -8.68 -24.26 -4.20
N GLY A 39 -8.90 -22.95 -4.27
CA GLY A 39 -9.43 -22.14 -3.15
C GLY A 39 -8.36 -21.47 -2.28
N GLN A 40 -7.06 -21.60 -2.59
CA GLN A 40 -6.05 -20.77 -1.93
C GLN A 40 -6.05 -19.36 -2.53
N GLN A 41 -6.17 -18.34 -1.67
CA GLN A 41 -5.87 -16.97 -2.08
C GLN A 41 -4.36 -16.83 -2.25
N GLN A 42 -3.93 -16.38 -3.43
CA GLN A 42 -2.52 -16.11 -3.69
C GLN A 42 -2.08 -14.93 -2.82
N THR A 43 -1.14 -15.16 -1.92
CA THR A 43 -0.49 -14.08 -1.17
C THR A 43 0.31 -13.22 -2.14
N PRO A 44 0.26 -11.88 -2.01
CA PRO A 44 1.05 -11.00 -2.86
C PRO A 44 2.55 -11.35 -2.81
N GLY A 45 3.19 -11.36 -3.98
CA GLY A 45 4.63 -11.60 -4.11
C GLY A 45 5.46 -10.35 -3.83
N THR A 46 6.79 -10.52 -3.71
CA THR A 46 7.72 -9.40 -3.42
C THR A 46 7.61 -8.23 -4.38
N ASP A 47 7.41 -8.50 -5.66
CA ASP A 47 7.40 -7.49 -6.74
C ASP A 47 5.97 -7.03 -7.08
N SER A 48 4.97 -7.40 -6.27
CA SER A 48 3.59 -6.99 -6.52
C SER A 48 3.38 -5.51 -6.16
N VAL A 49 2.33 -4.92 -6.74
CA VAL A 49 1.85 -3.58 -6.37
C VAL A 49 1.54 -3.52 -4.87
N ASP A 50 0.95 -4.57 -4.32
CA ASP A 50 0.59 -4.64 -2.89
C ASP A 50 1.80 -4.51 -1.98
N ALA A 51 2.86 -5.27 -2.28
CA ALA A 51 4.08 -5.27 -1.50
C ALA A 51 4.89 -3.98 -1.71
N GLY A 52 5.05 -3.54 -2.95
CA GLY A 52 5.75 -2.32 -3.30
C GLY A 52 5.11 -1.07 -2.68
N PHE A 53 3.81 -0.88 -2.91
CA PHE A 53 3.03 0.21 -2.31
C PHE A 53 3.12 0.19 -0.79
N SER A 54 2.93 -0.98 -0.16
CA SER A 54 2.97 -1.08 1.30
C SER A 54 4.33 -0.68 1.88
N ARG A 55 5.45 -1.05 1.24
CA ARG A 55 6.79 -0.65 1.70
C ARG A 55 7.01 0.85 1.52
N ASP A 56 6.73 1.34 0.32
CA ASP A 56 7.06 2.69 -0.08
C ASP A 56 6.15 3.70 0.61
N MET A 57 4.84 3.49 0.59
CA MET A 57 3.88 4.36 1.28
C MET A 57 4.04 4.31 2.80
N SER A 58 4.46 3.19 3.40
CA SER A 58 4.81 3.17 4.84
C SER A 58 5.99 4.09 5.14
N ARG A 59 7.05 4.04 4.32
CA ARG A 59 8.21 4.91 4.49
C ARG A 59 7.84 6.38 4.26
N HIS A 60 7.02 6.65 3.25
CA HIS A 60 6.51 7.98 2.92
C HIS A 60 5.72 8.56 4.11
N HIS A 61 4.74 7.83 4.62
CA HIS A 61 3.96 8.23 5.79
C HIS A 61 4.78 8.44 7.05
N LEU A 62 5.83 7.65 7.29
CA LEU A 62 6.67 7.86 8.46
C LEU A 62 7.43 9.20 8.41
N GLN A 63 7.78 9.72 7.22
CA GLN A 63 8.34 11.06 7.08
C GLN A 63 7.28 12.14 7.37
N GLY A 64 6.05 11.96 6.88
CA GLY A 64 4.93 12.85 7.21
C GLY A 64 4.64 12.90 8.72
N VAL A 65 4.63 11.75 9.39
CA VAL A 65 4.51 11.65 10.86
C VAL A 65 5.66 12.38 11.56
N GLU A 66 6.90 12.25 11.08
CA GLU A 66 8.04 12.97 11.64
C GLU A 66 7.83 14.49 11.57
N MET A 67 7.50 15.02 10.39
CA MET A 67 7.26 16.45 10.20
C MET A 67 6.10 16.95 11.07
N ALA A 68 5.01 16.19 11.15
CA ALA A 68 3.83 16.53 11.95
C ALA A 68 4.14 16.57 13.46
N ASN A 69 4.93 15.62 13.96
CA ASN A 69 5.28 15.58 15.38
C ASN A 69 6.16 16.75 15.84
N LEU A 70 6.83 17.46 14.93
CA LEU A 70 7.56 18.69 15.27
C LEU A 70 6.61 19.80 15.73
N ALA A 71 5.38 19.86 15.21
CA ALA A 71 4.46 20.97 15.42
C ALA A 71 4.17 21.24 16.90
N ALA A 72 4.04 20.21 17.74
CA ALA A 72 3.77 20.33 19.17
C ALA A 72 4.82 21.16 19.94
N SER A 73 6.05 21.22 19.44
CA SER A 73 7.14 22.01 20.06
C SER A 73 7.52 23.27 19.28
N ARG A 74 7.03 23.43 18.06
CA ARG A 74 7.46 24.46 17.11
C ARG A 74 6.38 25.44 16.72
N SER A 75 5.10 25.08 16.82
CA SER A 75 3.97 25.93 16.50
C SER A 75 3.23 26.40 17.76
N GLN A 76 2.58 27.56 17.65
CA GLN A 76 1.59 28.06 18.62
C GLN A 76 0.21 28.25 17.96
N ASP A 77 0.09 27.90 16.67
CA ASP A 77 -1.10 28.11 15.87
C ASP A 77 -2.06 26.92 16.05
N PRO A 78 -3.28 27.15 16.58
CA PRO A 78 -4.21 26.06 16.88
C PRO A 78 -4.65 25.28 15.63
N GLU A 79 -4.73 25.91 14.45
CA GLU A 79 -5.09 25.22 13.22
C GLU A 79 -3.97 24.27 12.77
N VAL A 80 -2.72 24.73 12.83
CA VAL A 80 -1.54 23.91 12.49
C VAL A 80 -1.37 22.76 13.47
N LEU A 81 -1.56 23.00 14.76
CA LEU A 81 -1.48 21.98 15.80
C LEU A 81 -2.55 20.89 15.60
N SER A 82 -3.79 21.28 15.28
CA SER A 82 -4.88 20.33 15.01
C SER A 82 -4.59 19.50 13.77
N LEU A 83 -4.23 20.15 12.66
CA LEU A 83 -3.91 19.47 11.41
C LEU A 83 -2.75 18.48 11.59
N ALA A 84 -1.66 18.90 12.26
CA ALA A 84 -0.51 18.04 12.49
C ALA A 84 -0.86 16.82 13.35
N PHE A 85 -1.71 17.00 14.37
CA PHE A 85 -2.20 15.88 15.17
C PHE A 85 -3.00 14.87 14.33
N ASP A 86 -3.92 15.35 13.50
CA ASP A 86 -4.78 14.51 12.66
C ASP A 86 -3.95 13.74 11.61
N ILE A 87 -2.99 14.41 10.96
CA ILE A 87 -2.05 13.79 10.03
C ILE A 87 -1.21 12.72 10.73
N SER A 88 -0.62 13.04 11.88
CA SER A 88 0.25 12.11 12.63
C SER A 88 -0.52 10.85 13.03
N ALA A 89 -1.73 11.00 13.58
CA ALA A 89 -2.57 9.88 13.98
C ALA A 89 -2.99 9.01 12.78
N THR A 90 -3.44 9.64 11.70
CA THR A 90 -3.93 8.96 10.50
C THR A 90 -2.81 8.22 9.79
N GLN A 91 -1.69 8.89 9.50
CA GLN A 91 -0.56 8.29 8.79
C GLN A 91 0.12 7.19 9.62
N THR A 92 0.22 7.34 10.96
CA THR A 92 0.73 6.27 11.84
C THR A 92 -0.13 5.01 11.75
N ASN A 93 -1.46 5.15 11.78
CA ASN A 93 -2.36 4.00 11.65
C ASN A 93 -2.19 3.30 10.30
N GLN A 94 -2.13 4.07 9.22
CA GLN A 94 -2.01 3.56 7.86
C GLN A 94 -0.66 2.88 7.63
N ALA A 95 0.45 3.46 8.11
CA ALA A 95 1.77 2.85 8.08
C ALA A 95 1.80 1.50 8.84
N GLY A 96 1.20 1.46 10.03
CA GLY A 96 1.09 0.22 10.82
C GLY A 96 0.30 -0.88 10.10
N ARG A 97 -0.78 -0.53 9.38
CA ARG A 97 -1.55 -1.51 8.58
C ARG A 97 -0.72 -2.09 7.45
N MET A 98 -0.03 -1.25 6.68
CA MET A 98 0.80 -1.67 5.56
C MET A 98 1.99 -2.53 6.02
N GLN A 99 2.65 -2.16 7.12
CA GLN A 99 3.68 -2.99 7.75
C GLN A 99 3.12 -4.32 8.27
N GLY A 100 1.93 -4.30 8.85
CA GLY A 100 1.23 -5.51 9.31
C GLY A 100 0.90 -6.48 8.18
N TRP A 101 0.49 -5.96 7.02
CA TRP A 101 0.26 -6.79 5.82
C TRP A 101 1.55 -7.42 5.30
N LEU A 102 2.64 -6.65 5.20
CA LEU A 102 3.94 -7.18 4.81
C LEU A 102 4.38 -8.31 5.75
N ALA A 103 4.21 -8.15 7.06
CA ALA A 103 4.51 -9.20 8.03
C ALA A 103 3.61 -10.43 7.84
N LEU A 104 2.31 -10.25 7.59
CA LEU A 104 1.36 -11.34 7.35
C LEU A 104 1.71 -12.15 6.09
N TRP A 105 2.20 -11.48 5.04
CA TRP A 105 2.66 -12.13 3.80
C TRP A 105 4.09 -12.68 3.88
N GLY A 106 4.78 -12.51 5.03
CA GLY A 106 6.17 -12.95 5.20
C GLY A 106 7.16 -12.15 4.35
N LEU A 107 6.82 -10.90 4.00
CA LEU A 107 7.62 -10.02 3.16
C LEU A 107 8.43 -9.01 4.00
N PRO A 108 9.63 -8.61 3.55
CA PRO A 108 10.41 -7.56 4.21
C PRO A 108 9.67 -6.22 4.26
N ALA A 109 9.78 -5.51 5.39
CA ALA A 109 9.17 -4.19 5.59
C ALA A 109 9.83 -3.07 4.76
N THR A 110 11.05 -3.30 4.27
CA THR A 110 11.84 -2.33 3.51
C THR A 110 12.41 -2.97 2.24
N SER A 111 12.57 -2.16 1.20
CA SER A 111 13.31 -2.49 -0.02
C SER A 111 14.39 -1.44 -0.28
N ALA A 112 15.49 -1.85 -0.91
CA ALA A 112 16.54 -0.94 -1.39
C ALA A 112 16.09 -0.16 -2.63
N GLU A 113 15.26 -0.79 -3.46
CA GLU A 113 14.62 -0.15 -4.60
C GLU A 113 13.26 0.41 -4.19
N THR A 114 12.97 1.61 -4.67
CA THR A 114 11.70 2.32 -4.46
C THR A 114 10.98 2.46 -5.79
N MET A 115 9.65 2.50 -5.76
CA MET A 115 8.79 2.82 -6.90
C MET A 115 8.83 1.84 -8.09
N THR A 116 9.60 0.74 -8.01
CA THR A 116 9.70 -0.26 -9.09
C THR A 116 8.37 -0.96 -9.42
N TRP A 117 7.47 -1.00 -8.45
CA TRP A 117 6.12 -1.57 -8.56
C TRP A 117 5.16 -0.73 -9.42
N MET A 118 5.48 0.54 -9.71
CA MET A 118 4.68 1.40 -10.62
C MET A 118 5.09 1.27 -12.10
N GLY A 119 6.17 0.54 -12.40
CA GLY A 119 6.76 0.43 -13.75
C GLY A 119 6.25 -0.73 -14.63
N GLY A 120 5.28 -1.53 -14.17
CA GLY A 120 4.86 -2.79 -14.80
C GLY A 120 4.01 -2.72 -16.08
N SER A 121 3.93 -1.58 -16.77
CA SER A 121 3.05 -1.39 -17.96
C SER A 121 3.77 -0.82 -19.19
N HIS A 122 5.03 -1.19 -19.43
CA HIS A 122 5.64 -1.06 -20.75
C HIS A 122 5.99 -2.45 -21.28
N GLY A 123 5.00 -3.04 -21.96
CA GLY A 123 5.22 -4.21 -22.79
C GLY A 123 6.30 -3.93 -23.83
N HIS A 124 7.14 -4.94 -24.07
CA HIS A 124 8.10 -4.96 -25.16
C HIS A 124 7.38 -4.85 -26.52
N GLY A 125 7.20 -3.62 -27.00
CA GLY A 125 6.83 -3.32 -28.38
C GLY A 125 8.07 -3.07 -29.21
N SER A 126 8.61 -4.11 -29.86
CA SER A 126 9.52 -3.94 -30.99
C SER A 126 8.77 -3.25 -32.13
N GLY A 127 8.92 -1.93 -32.26
CA GLY A 127 8.30 -1.15 -33.32
C GLY A 127 9.01 0.17 -33.55
N SER A 128 9.89 0.18 -34.55
CA SER A 128 10.53 1.38 -35.07
C SER A 128 9.49 2.33 -35.68
N SER A 129 9.31 3.51 -35.09
CA SER A 129 8.98 4.72 -35.85
C SER A 129 9.28 5.97 -35.03
N GLN A 130 10.28 6.69 -35.52
CA GLN A 130 10.67 8.04 -35.18
C GLN A 130 9.48 9.01 -35.32
N MET A 131 9.14 9.73 -34.24
CA MET A 131 8.79 11.17 -34.21
C MET A 131 8.42 11.62 -32.78
N GLY A 132 9.28 12.48 -32.21
CA GLY A 132 9.03 13.48 -31.16
C GLY A 132 8.05 13.15 -30.03
N SER A 133 8.55 12.58 -28.94
CA SER A 133 7.95 12.73 -27.61
C SER A 133 8.98 13.39 -26.69
N VAL A 134 8.53 14.42 -25.97
CA VAL A 134 9.27 15.03 -24.87
C VAL A 134 9.65 13.94 -23.87
N ALA A 135 10.90 14.01 -23.40
CA ALA A 135 11.56 12.99 -22.60
C ALA A 135 10.72 12.57 -21.37
N MET A 136 10.26 11.31 -21.38
CA MET A 136 9.84 10.58 -20.18
C MET A 136 11.06 9.91 -19.52
N ASP A 137 12.20 10.60 -19.51
CA ASP A 137 13.51 10.05 -19.09
C ASP A 137 13.82 10.32 -17.60
N ASP A 138 12.87 10.92 -16.86
CA ASP A 138 13.10 11.42 -15.49
C ASP A 138 12.39 10.60 -14.37
N MET A 139 11.78 9.46 -14.70
CA MET A 139 11.07 8.61 -13.72
C MET A 139 11.87 7.37 -13.29
N ALA A 140 13.05 7.16 -13.85
CA ALA A 140 13.97 6.12 -13.39
C ALA A 140 14.77 6.65 -12.19
N MET A 141 14.12 6.73 -11.03
CA MET A 141 14.83 6.98 -9.77
C MET A 141 15.81 5.84 -9.51
N GLY A 142 17.11 6.16 -9.47
CA GLY A 142 18.17 5.20 -9.17
C GLY A 142 18.00 4.56 -7.77
N PRO A 143 18.79 3.52 -7.44
CA PRO A 143 18.76 2.90 -6.11
C PRO A 143 18.92 3.98 -5.02
N GLY A 144 17.90 4.16 -4.18
CA GLY A 144 17.90 5.17 -3.11
C GLY A 144 17.40 6.57 -3.50
N GLY A 145 16.77 6.75 -4.66
CA GLY A 145 16.06 8.00 -4.99
C GLY A 145 14.90 8.29 -4.02
N LEU A 146 14.66 9.57 -3.72
CA LEU A 146 13.52 9.98 -2.89
C LEU A 146 12.21 9.67 -3.64
N MET A 147 11.22 9.14 -2.93
CA MET A 147 9.87 8.97 -3.48
C MET A 147 9.23 10.34 -3.77
N PRO A 148 8.27 10.43 -4.70
CA PRO A 148 7.63 11.69 -5.05
C PRO A 148 7.15 12.48 -3.82
N GLY A 149 7.44 13.78 -3.80
CA GLY A 149 6.99 14.71 -2.76
C GLY A 149 7.74 14.66 -1.43
N MET A 150 8.57 13.64 -1.18
CA MET A 150 9.37 13.54 0.06
C MET A 150 10.24 14.80 0.27
N ALA A 151 10.34 15.25 1.51
CA ALA A 151 11.30 16.27 1.92
C ALA A 151 12.72 15.70 1.90
N THR A 152 13.70 16.50 1.47
CA THR A 152 15.12 16.14 1.60
C THR A 152 15.59 16.29 3.05
N GLU A 153 16.76 15.73 3.38
CA GLU A 153 17.34 15.93 4.71
C GLU A 153 17.66 17.40 5.01
N GLU A 154 18.05 18.18 4.00
CA GLU A 154 18.26 19.62 4.14
C GLU A 154 16.97 20.35 4.49
N GLU A 155 15.85 19.99 3.85
CA GLU A 155 14.54 20.59 4.12
C GLU A 155 13.99 20.17 5.49
N LEU A 156 14.22 18.91 5.90
CA LEU A 156 13.89 18.45 7.25
C LEU A 156 14.75 19.15 8.31
N ALA A 157 16.05 19.33 8.07
CA ALA A 157 16.94 20.06 8.96
C ALA A 157 16.52 21.53 9.10
N GLU A 158 16.14 22.17 7.99
CA GLU A 158 15.55 23.50 7.99
C GLU A 158 14.26 23.53 8.83
N LEU A 159 13.30 22.65 8.56
CA LEU A 159 12.04 22.58 9.30
C LEU A 159 12.26 22.41 10.81
N ARG A 160 13.19 21.52 11.22
CA ARG A 160 13.58 21.30 12.63
C ARG A 160 14.19 22.55 13.28
N SER A 161 14.77 23.46 12.50
CA SER A 161 15.39 24.69 13.01
C SER A 161 14.39 25.84 13.20
N LEU A 162 13.25 25.79 12.51
CA LEU A 162 12.23 26.86 12.53
C LEU A 162 11.30 26.74 13.73
N SER A 163 10.61 27.84 14.07
CA SER A 163 9.53 27.90 15.08
C SER A 163 8.59 29.06 14.79
N GLY A 164 7.40 29.04 15.37
CA GLY A 164 6.35 30.05 15.17
C GLY A 164 5.89 30.12 13.71
N PRO A 165 5.49 31.31 13.22
CA PRO A 165 4.92 31.46 11.88
C PRO A 165 5.81 30.95 10.73
N ALA A 166 7.13 31.02 10.89
CA ALA A 166 8.07 30.50 9.88
C ALA A 166 8.02 28.96 9.81
N PHE A 167 7.88 28.29 10.96
CA PHE A 167 7.66 26.84 10.99
C PHE A 167 6.31 26.50 10.36
N ASP A 168 5.25 27.23 10.69
CA ASP A 168 3.89 26.96 10.21
C ASP A 168 3.83 26.99 8.68
N VAL A 169 4.39 28.03 8.04
CA VAL A 169 4.47 28.14 6.58
C VAL A 169 5.31 27.00 5.99
N ARG A 170 6.50 26.72 6.55
CA ARG A 170 7.40 25.69 6.01
C ARG A 170 6.81 24.28 6.16
N PHE A 171 6.15 24.00 7.27
CA PHE A 171 5.41 22.76 7.52
C PHE A 171 4.32 22.56 6.47
N LEU A 172 3.45 23.56 6.27
CA LEU A 172 2.36 23.50 5.29
C LEU A 172 2.90 23.33 3.86
N GLN A 173 3.99 24.01 3.51
CA GLN A 173 4.67 23.86 2.22
C GLN A 173 5.16 22.43 1.97
N LEU A 174 5.93 21.87 2.91
CA LEU A 174 6.49 20.54 2.78
C LEU A 174 5.40 19.46 2.82
N MET A 175 4.43 19.59 3.73
CA MET A 175 3.34 18.62 3.86
C MET A 175 2.40 18.65 2.64
N THR A 176 2.16 19.83 2.04
CA THR A 176 1.40 19.92 0.78
C THR A 176 2.09 19.16 -0.35
N ARG A 177 3.40 19.39 -0.56
CA ARG A 177 4.17 18.70 -1.61
C ARG A 177 4.28 17.20 -1.34
N HIS A 178 4.46 16.83 -0.07
CA HIS A 178 4.49 15.45 0.38
C HIS A 178 3.19 14.74 0.00
N HIS A 179 2.04 15.33 0.36
CA HIS A 179 0.73 14.75 0.04
C HIS A 179 0.44 14.66 -1.45
N GLN A 180 0.88 15.63 -2.24
CA GLN A 180 0.76 15.57 -3.71
C GLN A 180 1.52 14.37 -4.29
N GLY A 181 2.75 14.11 -3.82
CA GLY A 181 3.49 12.93 -4.24
C GLY A 181 2.85 11.61 -3.77
N GLY A 182 2.33 11.59 -2.54
CA GLY A 182 1.62 10.43 -2.01
C GLY A 182 0.30 10.12 -2.74
N LEU A 183 -0.35 11.12 -3.32
CA LEU A 183 -1.60 10.97 -4.08
C LEU A 183 -1.41 10.10 -5.33
N GLU A 184 -0.35 10.32 -6.10
CA GLU A 184 -0.07 9.56 -7.32
C GLU A 184 0.17 8.08 -7.02
N MET A 185 0.98 7.81 -6.00
CA MET A 185 1.26 6.46 -5.51
C MET A 185 -0.04 5.75 -5.09
N ALA A 186 -0.90 6.45 -4.34
CA ALA A 186 -2.15 5.94 -3.83
C ALA A 186 -3.18 5.66 -4.94
N GLN A 187 -3.27 6.54 -5.95
CA GLN A 187 -4.14 6.33 -7.10
C GLN A 187 -3.73 5.12 -7.94
N TYR A 188 -2.42 4.96 -8.17
CA TYR A 188 -1.91 3.79 -8.89
C TYR A 188 -2.22 2.50 -8.14
N ALA A 189 -1.89 2.42 -6.85
CA ALA A 189 -2.16 1.24 -6.04
C ALA A 189 -3.66 0.95 -5.92
N GLY A 190 -4.50 1.98 -5.80
CA GLY A 190 -5.96 1.84 -5.77
C GLY A 190 -6.54 1.18 -7.04
N SER A 191 -5.83 1.30 -8.17
CA SER A 191 -6.24 0.75 -9.47
C SER A 191 -5.58 -0.59 -9.81
N HIS A 192 -4.41 -0.88 -9.25
CA HIS A 192 -3.57 -2.01 -9.67
C HIS A 192 -3.26 -3.04 -8.56
N ALA A 193 -3.58 -2.75 -7.30
CA ALA A 193 -3.41 -3.70 -6.21
C ALA A 193 -4.32 -4.93 -6.40
N ILE A 194 -3.80 -6.11 -6.09
CA ILE A 194 -4.52 -7.39 -6.22
C ILE A 194 -5.27 -7.69 -4.93
N GLU A 195 -4.71 -7.32 -3.78
CA GLU A 195 -5.33 -7.45 -2.47
C GLU A 195 -6.41 -6.38 -2.28
N PRO A 196 -7.70 -6.75 -2.13
CA PRO A 196 -8.79 -5.78 -1.98
C PRO A 196 -8.62 -4.84 -0.78
N ALA A 197 -8.00 -5.30 0.30
CA ALA A 197 -7.72 -4.48 1.47
C ALA A 197 -6.72 -3.36 1.16
N VAL A 198 -5.70 -3.64 0.34
CA VAL A 198 -4.70 -2.65 -0.11
C VAL A 198 -5.35 -1.64 -1.05
N ALA A 199 -6.07 -2.11 -2.07
CA ALA A 199 -6.74 -1.23 -3.03
C ALA A 199 -7.73 -0.28 -2.34
N THR A 200 -8.44 -0.77 -1.32
CA THR A 200 -9.34 0.04 -0.50
C THR A 200 -8.59 1.10 0.30
N LEU A 201 -7.52 0.71 0.99
CA LEU A 201 -6.72 1.68 1.75
C LEU A 201 -6.12 2.75 0.85
N ALA A 202 -5.56 2.36 -0.29
CA ALA A 202 -4.95 3.28 -1.24
C ALA A 202 -5.96 4.33 -1.75
N ARG A 203 -7.20 3.93 -2.06
CA ARG A 203 -8.26 4.89 -2.43
C ARG A 203 -8.62 5.83 -1.28
N THR A 204 -8.75 5.32 -0.05
CA THR A 204 -8.99 6.17 1.13
C THR A 204 -7.85 7.16 1.36
N ILE A 205 -6.60 6.74 1.15
CA ILE A 205 -5.43 7.62 1.23
C ILE A 205 -5.51 8.73 0.18
N ALA A 206 -5.84 8.39 -1.06
CA ALA A 206 -5.99 9.38 -2.14
C ALA A 206 -7.08 10.42 -1.83
N GLU A 207 -8.25 9.96 -1.36
CA GLU A 207 -9.36 10.83 -0.96
C GLU A 207 -8.99 11.77 0.19
N THR A 208 -8.38 11.22 1.24
CA THR A 208 -7.99 11.99 2.44
C THR A 208 -6.92 13.02 2.09
N GLN A 209 -5.86 12.62 1.38
CA GLN A 209 -4.78 13.53 1.01
C GLN A 209 -5.24 14.65 0.06
N THR A 210 -6.22 14.39 -0.81
CA THR A 210 -6.81 15.44 -1.66
C THR A 210 -7.49 16.53 -0.83
N ALA A 211 -8.25 16.14 0.19
CA ALA A 211 -8.89 17.08 1.10
C ALA A 211 -7.85 17.86 1.93
N GLU A 212 -6.86 17.16 2.48
CA GLU A 212 -5.80 17.78 3.28
C GLU A 212 -4.94 18.76 2.46
N VAL A 213 -4.62 18.46 1.20
CA VAL A 213 -3.92 19.39 0.30
C VAL A 213 -4.71 20.68 0.11
N THR A 214 -6.04 20.58 -0.03
CA THR A 214 -6.91 21.76 -0.16
C THR A 214 -6.84 22.60 1.12
N THR A 215 -7.04 21.97 2.29
CA THR A 215 -6.96 22.65 3.59
C THR A 215 -5.59 23.30 3.82
N MET A 216 -4.50 22.60 3.54
CA MET A 216 -3.14 23.14 3.71
C MET A 216 -2.86 24.31 2.77
N THR A 217 -3.35 24.25 1.53
CA THR A 217 -3.20 25.35 0.57
C THR A 217 -3.93 26.60 1.04
N ASP A 218 -5.16 26.45 1.56
CA ASP A 218 -5.93 27.56 2.13
C ASP A 218 -5.25 28.15 3.36
N MET A 219 -4.78 27.30 4.28
CA MET A 219 -4.03 27.71 5.47
C MET A 219 -2.73 28.45 5.11
N LEU A 220 -2.04 27.99 4.08
CA LEU A 220 -0.80 28.58 3.60
C LEU A 220 -1.05 29.96 2.97
N ALA A 221 -2.09 30.09 2.14
CA ALA A 221 -2.50 31.36 1.55
C ALA A 221 -2.92 32.38 2.63
N ALA A 222 -3.66 31.96 3.64
CA ALA A 222 -4.05 32.81 4.78
C ALA A 222 -2.85 33.34 5.57
N ARG A 223 -1.69 32.65 5.49
CA ARG A 223 -0.43 33.02 6.14
C ARG A 223 0.55 33.72 5.20
N GLY A 224 0.10 34.10 4.00
CA GLY A 224 0.92 34.79 2.99
C GLY A 224 2.00 33.92 2.35
N GLY A 225 1.92 32.60 2.53
CA GLY A 225 2.80 31.63 1.89
C GLY A 225 2.30 31.21 0.51
N ALA A 226 3.19 30.58 -0.26
CA ALA A 226 2.87 29.95 -1.54
C ALA A 226 3.30 28.47 -1.51
N PRO A 227 2.55 27.57 -2.17
CA PRO A 227 2.94 26.17 -2.31
C PRO A 227 4.32 26.01 -2.97
N LEU A 228 5.02 24.94 -2.63
CA LEU A 228 6.19 24.50 -3.41
C LEU A 228 5.72 23.96 -4.78
N PRO A 229 6.61 23.88 -5.78
CA PRO A 229 6.31 23.17 -7.01
C PRO A 229 5.82 21.75 -6.71
N ALA A 230 4.77 21.32 -7.42
CA ALA A 230 4.33 19.93 -7.40
C ALA A 230 5.47 19.02 -7.92
N PRO A 231 5.58 17.80 -7.37
CA PRO A 231 6.57 16.82 -7.82
C PRO A 231 6.33 16.37 -9.27
#